data_AF-A0A925G116-F1
#
_entry.id   AF-A0A925G116-F1
#
_cell.length_a   1.000
_cell.length_b   1.000
_cell.length_c   1.000
_cell.angle_alpha   90.00
_cell.angle_beta   90.00
_cell.angle_gamma   90.00
#
_symmetry.space_group_name_H-M   'P 1'
#
loop_
_entity.id
_entity.type
_entity.pdbx_description
1 polymer ?
#
loop_
_entity_poly.entity_id
_entity_poly.type
_entity_poly.pdbx_seq_one_letter_code
_entity_poly.pdbx_strand_id
1 'polypeptide(L)'
;MQSQNQDKARVSIEARYRILLILWFAILNSVALFFGMTLFIPRPEAAEANSILALTLTGVGILTAIVSFVVKKKLLEQAAEKQQPTQVQSAYIIAFALSEVASLFGLLMYMITAERYYYLMFIVSAVCMLAHFPRREHLLATVFKNQR
;
A
#
# COMPACT_ATOMS: atom_id res chain seq x y z
N MET A 1 -7.78 -18.61 -34.95
CA MET A 1 -8.43 -18.70 -33.62
C MET A 1 -7.46 -18.47 -32.44
N GLN A 2 -6.21 -18.95 -32.47
CA GLN A 2 -5.24 -18.71 -31.38
C GLN A 2 -4.83 -17.23 -31.21
N SER A 3 -4.67 -16.45 -32.29
CA SER A 3 -4.31 -15.02 -32.22
C SER A 3 -5.36 -14.17 -31.48
N GLN A 4 -6.65 -14.40 -31.79
CA GLN A 4 -7.76 -13.63 -31.23
C GLN A 4 -7.94 -13.85 -29.71
N ASN A 5 -7.55 -15.03 -29.19
CA ASN A 5 -7.56 -15.31 -27.74
C ASN A 5 -6.37 -14.67 -27.01
N GLN A 6 -5.21 -14.58 -27.66
CA GLN A 6 -4.04 -13.91 -27.09
C GLN A 6 -4.25 -12.38 -26.99
N ASP A 7 -4.91 -11.78 -27.98
CA ASP A 7 -5.22 -10.35 -27.95
C ASP A 7 -6.20 -9.98 -26.83
N LYS A 8 -7.27 -10.79 -26.63
CA LYS A 8 -8.21 -10.59 -25.51
C LYS A 8 -7.52 -10.71 -24.15
N ALA A 9 -6.63 -11.69 -23.98
CA ALA A 9 -5.87 -11.87 -22.74
C ALA A 9 -4.97 -10.66 -22.46
N ARG A 10 -4.23 -10.18 -23.46
CA ARG A 10 -3.37 -8.99 -23.35
C ARG A 10 -4.15 -7.73 -22.95
N VAL A 11 -5.28 -7.46 -23.62
CA VAL A 11 -6.16 -6.32 -23.29
C VAL A 11 -6.64 -6.41 -21.84
N SER A 12 -7.00 -7.60 -21.37
CA SER A 12 -7.45 -7.81 -19.99
C SER A 12 -6.35 -7.55 -18.94
N ILE A 13 -5.10 -7.90 -19.24
CA ILE A 13 -3.95 -7.68 -18.36
C ILE A 13 -3.62 -6.19 -18.27
N GLU A 14 -3.65 -5.48 -19.41
CA GLU A 14 -3.41 -4.04 -19.46
C GLU A 14 -4.45 -3.27 -18.63
N ALA A 15 -5.74 -3.62 -18.79
CA ALA A 15 -6.81 -3.01 -18.01
C ALA A 15 -6.61 -3.23 -16.49
N ARG A 16 -6.23 -4.45 -16.08
CA ARG A 16 -5.95 -4.77 -14.67
C ARG A 16 -4.76 -4.00 -14.12
N TYR A 17 -3.70 -3.88 -14.91
CA TYR A 17 -2.51 -3.12 -14.55
C TYR A 17 -2.83 -1.62 -14.40
N ARG A 18 -3.61 -1.05 -15.33
CA ARG A 18 -4.05 0.34 -15.25
C ARG A 18 -4.87 0.61 -14.00
N ILE A 19 -5.79 -0.29 -13.63
CA ILE A 19 -6.54 -0.20 -12.37
C ILE A 19 -5.59 -0.19 -11.18
N LEU A 20 -4.59 -1.08 -11.15
CA LEU A 20 -3.60 -1.11 -10.06
C LEU A 20 -2.81 0.18 -9.95
N LEU A 21 -2.42 0.80 -11.06
CA LEU A 21 -1.73 2.09 -11.06
C LEU A 21 -2.63 3.22 -10.54
N ILE A 22 -3.90 3.25 -10.94
CA ILE A 22 -4.87 4.23 -10.46
C ILE A 22 -5.04 4.10 -8.93
N LEU A 23 -5.22 2.86 -8.44
CA LEU A 23 -5.36 2.59 -7.00
C LEU A 23 -4.09 2.94 -6.22
N TRP A 24 -2.92 2.58 -6.76
CA TRP A 24 -1.64 2.93 -6.16
C TRP A 24 -1.48 4.44 -6.03
N PHE A 25 -1.78 5.19 -7.10
CA PHE A 25 -1.70 6.65 -7.09
C PHE A 25 -2.73 7.26 -6.13
N ALA A 26 -3.96 6.71 -6.09
CA ALA A 26 -4.99 7.17 -5.16
C ALA A 26 -4.55 7.03 -3.70
N ILE A 27 -4.00 5.87 -3.32
CA ILE A 27 -3.51 5.62 -1.94
C ILE A 27 -2.21 6.41 -1.66
N LEU A 28 -1.37 6.65 -2.65
CA LEU A 28 -0.22 7.53 -2.44
C LEU A 28 -0.67 8.98 -2.17
N ASN A 29 -1.71 9.44 -2.86
CA ASN A 29 -2.28 10.77 -2.63
C ASN A 29 -2.97 10.87 -1.27
N SER A 30 -3.61 9.82 -0.74
CA SER A 30 -4.19 9.88 0.60
C SER A 30 -3.12 10.08 1.68
N VAL A 31 -1.93 9.47 1.55
CA VAL A 31 -0.78 9.78 2.43
C VAL A 31 -0.42 11.27 2.39
N ALA A 32 -0.37 11.86 1.20
CA ALA A 32 -0.11 13.29 1.02
C ALA A 32 -1.24 14.16 1.62
N LEU A 33 -2.50 13.77 1.45
CA LEU A 33 -3.65 14.45 2.04
C LEU A 33 -3.61 14.41 3.57
N PHE A 34 -3.33 13.24 4.17
CA PHE A 34 -3.20 13.11 5.62
C PHE A 34 -2.07 13.98 6.15
N PHE A 35 -0.93 14.04 5.45
CA PHE A 35 0.14 14.96 5.82
C PHE A 35 -0.28 16.42 5.69
N GLY A 36 -0.95 16.77 4.58
CA GLY A 36 -1.49 18.11 4.34
C GLY A 36 -2.46 18.55 5.44
N MET A 37 -3.30 17.66 5.95
CA MET A 37 -4.17 17.96 7.10
C MET A 37 -3.38 18.45 8.31
N THR A 38 -2.19 17.93 8.56
CA THR A 38 -1.33 18.39 9.68
C THR A 38 -0.77 19.80 9.48
N LEU A 39 -0.82 20.33 8.25
CA LEU A 39 -0.39 21.70 7.95
C LEU A 39 -1.53 22.71 8.12
N PHE A 40 -2.78 22.29 7.86
CA PHE A 40 -3.95 23.16 7.92
C PHE A 40 -4.72 23.08 9.24
N ILE A 41 -4.61 21.97 9.97
CA ILE A 41 -5.28 21.76 11.25
C ILE A 41 -4.29 22.06 12.37
N PRO A 42 -4.53 23.10 13.20
CA PRO A 42 -3.67 23.40 14.33
C PRO A 42 -3.73 22.28 15.37
N ARG A 43 -2.62 22.08 16.09
CA ARG A 43 -2.57 21.09 17.17
C ARG A 43 -3.49 21.50 18.32
N PRO A 44 -4.12 20.54 19.03
CA PRO A 44 -4.85 20.86 20.25
C PRO A 44 -3.88 21.39 21.30
N GLU A 45 -4.20 22.53 21.92
CA GLU A 45 -3.38 23.15 22.97
C GLU A 45 -3.25 22.27 24.23
N ALA A 46 -4.23 21.40 24.47
CA ALA A 46 -4.27 20.48 25.62
C ALA A 46 -3.56 19.13 25.37
N ALA A 47 -2.94 18.93 24.20
CA ALA A 47 -2.24 17.68 23.92
C ALA A 47 -0.92 17.64 24.72
N GLU A 48 -0.80 16.69 25.65
CA GLU A 48 0.46 16.45 26.34
C GLU A 48 1.36 15.49 25.55
N ALA A 49 2.66 15.55 25.81
CA ALA A 49 3.60 14.60 25.24
C ALA A 49 3.42 13.24 25.95
N ASN A 50 2.93 12.24 25.21
CA ASN A 50 2.83 10.87 25.71
C ASN A 50 3.75 9.95 24.88
N SER A 51 4.99 9.83 25.34
CA SER A 51 6.02 9.09 24.63
C SER A 51 5.75 7.58 24.57
N ILE A 52 5.01 7.00 25.53
CA ILE A 52 4.63 5.58 25.52
C ILE A 52 3.63 5.33 24.38
N LEU A 53 2.61 6.17 24.26
CA LEU A 53 1.62 6.07 23.19
C LEU A 53 2.26 6.28 21.81
N ALA A 54 3.11 7.30 21.69
CA ALA A 54 3.83 7.58 20.45
C ALA A 54 4.77 6.44 20.03
N LEU A 55 5.51 5.86 20.99
CA LEU A 55 6.34 4.68 20.74
C LEU A 55 5.50 3.47 20.31
N THR A 56 4.35 3.26 20.96
CA THR A 56 3.43 2.15 20.62
C THR A 56 2.89 2.31 19.20
N LEU A 57 2.34 3.48 18.85
CA LEU A 57 1.80 3.76 17.52
C LEU A 57 2.90 3.66 16.45
N THR A 58 4.10 4.15 16.75
CA THR A 58 5.27 4.04 15.87
C THR A 58 5.66 2.58 15.65
N GLY A 59 5.77 1.81 16.73
CA GLY A 59 6.14 0.39 16.67
C GLY A 59 5.13 -0.43 15.87
N VAL A 60 3.83 -0.24 16.14
CA VAL A 60 2.75 -0.93 15.41
C VAL A 60 2.74 -0.47 13.95
N GLY A 61 2.86 0.83 13.66
CA GLY A 61 2.88 1.36 12.29
C GLY A 61 4.02 0.80 11.46
N ILE A 62 5.25 0.77 12.00
CA ILE A 62 6.41 0.17 11.34
C ILE A 62 6.19 -1.33 11.15
N LEU A 63 5.71 -2.04 12.16
CA LEU A 63 5.45 -3.47 12.07
C LEU A 63 4.41 -3.79 10.98
N THR A 64 3.30 -3.06 10.93
CA THR A 64 2.26 -3.22 9.89
C THR A 64 2.82 -2.93 8.50
N ALA A 65 3.66 -1.89 8.36
CA ALA A 65 4.34 -1.58 7.12
C ALA A 65 5.28 -2.72 6.67
N ILE A 66 6.03 -3.33 7.58
CA ILE A 66 6.87 -4.51 7.28
C ILE A 66 6.01 -5.71 6.88
N VAL A 67 4.96 -5.99 7.66
CA VAL A 67 4.03 -7.10 7.40
C VAL A 67 3.38 -6.98 6.02
N SER A 68 3.15 -5.76 5.52
CA SER A 68 2.62 -5.54 4.17
C SER A 68 3.43 -6.23 3.07
N PHE A 69 4.77 -6.30 3.19
CA PHE A 69 5.65 -6.98 2.24
C PHE A 69 5.49 -8.50 2.30
N VAL A 70 5.42 -9.05 3.52
CA VAL A 70 5.27 -10.49 3.74
C VAL A 70 3.91 -10.96 3.23
N VAL A 71 2.85 -10.23 3.56
CA VAL A 71 1.47 -10.52 3.12
C VAL A 71 1.38 -10.45 1.59
N LYS A 72 1.91 -9.39 0.98
CA LYS A 72 1.95 -9.26 -0.48
C LYS A 72 2.65 -10.44 -1.14
N LYS A 73 3.85 -10.79 -0.67
CA LYS A 73 4.65 -11.90 -1.23
C LYS A 73 3.85 -13.21 -1.19
N LYS A 74 3.32 -13.56 -0.02
CA LYS A 74 2.52 -14.78 0.18
C LYS A 74 1.28 -14.82 -0.72
N LEU A 75 0.55 -13.71 -0.83
CA LEU A 75 -0.65 -13.64 -1.67
C LEU A 75 -0.33 -13.71 -3.17
N LEU A 76 0.80 -13.14 -3.61
CA LEU A 76 1.25 -13.25 -5.00
C LEU A 76 1.68 -14.67 -5.35
N GLU A 77 2.38 -15.38 -4.45
CA GLU A 77 2.74 -16.79 -4.62
C GLU A 77 1.47 -17.65 -4.77
N GLN A 78 0.48 -17.46 -3.89
CA GLN A 78 -0.81 -18.14 -3.98
C GLN A 78 -1.56 -17.81 -5.27
N ALA A 79 -1.53 -16.56 -5.72
CA ALA A 79 -2.16 -16.16 -6.98
C ALA A 79 -1.49 -16.80 -8.20
N ALA A 80 -0.17 -16.97 -8.17
CA ALA A 80 0.61 -17.66 -9.21
C ALA A 80 0.37 -19.17 -9.23
N GLU A 81 0.16 -19.79 -8.06
CA GLU A 81 -0.24 -21.20 -7.96
C GLU A 81 -1.65 -21.43 -8.50
N LYS A 82 -2.60 -20.57 -8.12
CA LYS A 82 -4.01 -20.69 -8.53
C LYS A 82 -4.30 -20.16 -9.93
N GLN A 83 -3.33 -19.52 -10.59
CA GLN A 83 -3.47 -18.88 -11.91
C GLN A 83 -4.64 -17.89 -12.00
N GLN A 84 -4.92 -17.17 -10.91
CA GLN A 84 -6.03 -16.24 -10.82
C GLN A 84 -5.52 -14.78 -10.82
N PRO A 85 -5.59 -14.07 -11.97
CA PRO A 85 -5.09 -12.69 -12.06
C PRO A 85 -5.88 -11.71 -11.17
N THR A 86 -7.09 -12.05 -10.75
CA THR A 86 -7.87 -11.30 -9.75
C THR A 86 -7.20 -11.30 -8.38
N GLN A 87 -6.58 -12.42 -7.98
CA GLN A 87 -5.91 -12.53 -6.67
C GLN A 87 -4.65 -11.67 -6.60
N VAL A 88 -3.97 -11.46 -7.74
CA VAL A 88 -2.85 -10.50 -7.83
C VAL A 88 -3.32 -9.09 -7.48
N GLN A 89 -4.49 -8.68 -7.97
CA GLN A 89 -5.03 -7.36 -7.65
C GLN A 89 -5.33 -7.21 -6.17
N SER A 90 -5.99 -8.21 -5.57
CA SER A 90 -6.25 -8.22 -4.13
C SER A 90 -4.98 -8.17 -3.30
N ALA A 91 -3.92 -8.90 -3.69
CA ALA A 91 -2.62 -8.87 -3.02
C ALA A 91 -2.03 -7.45 -2.97
N TYR A 92 -2.12 -6.72 -4.08
CA TYR A 92 -1.65 -5.33 -4.16
C TYR A 92 -2.51 -4.38 -3.33
N ILE A 93 -3.83 -4.48 -3.39
CA ILE A 93 -4.74 -3.62 -2.61
C ILE A 93 -4.49 -3.78 -1.12
N ILE A 94 -4.36 -5.03 -0.64
CA ILE A 94 -4.06 -5.33 0.76
C ILE A 94 -2.70 -4.75 1.16
N ALA A 95 -1.68 -4.90 0.30
CA ALA A 95 -0.36 -4.34 0.57
C ALA A 95 -0.38 -2.82 0.69
N PHE A 96 -1.09 -2.13 -0.21
CA PHE A 96 -1.23 -0.68 -0.18
C PHE A 96 -1.93 -0.20 1.08
N ALA A 97 -3.07 -0.81 1.43
CA ALA A 97 -3.83 -0.49 2.63
C ALA A 97 -2.96 -0.66 3.89
N LEU A 98 -2.21 -1.78 4.00
CA LEU A 98 -1.32 -2.01 5.13
C LEU A 98 -0.18 -0.99 5.21
N SER A 99 0.39 -0.57 4.07
CA SER A 99 1.43 0.46 4.07
C SER A 99 0.91 1.85 4.41
N GLU A 100 -0.36 2.15 4.14
CA GLU A 100 -1.00 3.42 4.48
C GLU A 100 -1.23 3.58 5.99
N VAL A 101 -1.43 2.47 6.73
CA VAL A 101 -1.68 2.48 8.20
C VAL A 101 -0.63 3.29 8.97
N ALA A 102 0.64 3.25 8.55
CA ALA A 102 1.68 4.08 9.16
C ALA A 102 1.33 5.57 9.09
N SER A 103 0.90 6.08 7.93
CA SER A 103 0.51 7.49 7.80
C SER A 103 -0.73 7.85 8.63
N LEU A 104 -1.70 6.94 8.77
CA LEU A 104 -2.85 7.12 9.65
C LEU A 104 -2.41 7.24 11.12
N PHE A 105 -1.45 6.43 11.57
CA PHE A 105 -0.89 6.59 12.91
C PHE A 105 -0.05 7.85 13.05
N GLY A 106 0.63 8.31 12.00
CA GLY A 106 1.27 9.62 11.96
C GLY A 106 0.27 10.76 12.18
N LEU A 107 -0.86 10.73 11.48
CA LEU A 107 -1.94 11.70 11.65
C LEU A 107 -2.55 11.61 13.05
N LEU A 108 -2.82 10.40 13.53
CA LEU A 108 -3.36 10.17 14.86
C LEU A 108 -2.41 10.73 15.93
N MET A 109 -1.11 10.46 15.84
CA MET A 109 -0.10 11.04 16.75
C MET A 109 -0.14 12.56 16.70
N TYR A 110 -0.22 13.18 15.53
CA TYR A 110 -0.33 14.64 15.42
C TYR A 110 -1.56 15.20 16.15
N MET A 111 -2.69 14.50 16.07
CA MET A 111 -3.95 14.97 16.64
C MET A 111 -4.07 14.74 18.15
N ILE A 112 -3.40 13.72 18.70
CA ILE A 112 -3.61 13.32 20.11
C ILE A 112 -2.37 13.49 20.99
N THR A 113 -1.19 13.70 20.41
CA THR A 113 0.05 13.91 21.18
C THR A 113 0.76 15.18 20.72
N ALA A 114 1.52 15.80 21.62
CA ALA A 114 2.40 16.93 21.27
C ALA A 114 3.71 16.50 20.57
N GLU A 115 3.87 15.23 20.21
CA GLU A 115 5.15 14.69 19.76
C GLU A 115 5.62 15.28 18.44
N ARG A 116 6.92 15.59 18.35
CA ARG A 116 7.50 16.26 17.18
C ARG A 116 7.71 15.30 16.00
N TYR A 117 7.89 14.01 16.27
CA TYR A 117 8.35 13.02 15.28
C TYR A 117 7.24 12.31 14.48
N TYR A 118 5.99 12.79 14.60
CA TYR A 118 4.83 12.22 13.89
C TYR A 118 5.05 12.12 12.36
N TYR A 119 5.79 13.06 11.77
CA TYR A 119 6.08 13.12 10.33
C TYR A 119 6.86 11.90 9.82
N LEU A 120 7.63 11.22 10.70
CA LEU A 120 8.39 10.03 10.31
C LEU A 120 7.48 8.91 9.80
N MET A 121 6.26 8.78 10.35
CA MET A 121 5.34 7.74 9.91
C MET A 121 4.79 7.98 8.51
N PHE A 122 4.65 9.24 8.09
CA PHE A 122 4.30 9.58 6.71
C PHE A 122 5.43 9.22 5.75
N ILE A 123 6.68 9.47 6.14
CA ILE A 123 7.86 9.08 5.36
C ILE A 123 7.91 7.56 5.21
N VAL A 124 7.73 6.81 6.30
CA VAL A 124 7.69 5.34 6.27
C VAL A 124 6.59 4.85 5.33
N SER A 125 5.37 5.39 5.43
CA SER A 125 4.26 5.02 4.57
C SER A 125 4.54 5.32 3.09
N ALA A 126 5.06 6.52 2.77
CA ALA A 126 5.41 6.91 1.41
C ALA A 126 6.50 6.01 0.82
N VAL A 127 7.56 5.72 1.57
CA VAL A 127 8.64 4.79 1.15
C VAL A 127 8.07 3.39 0.89
N CYS A 128 7.20 2.88 1.78
CA CYS A 128 6.58 1.58 1.58
C CYS A 128 5.67 1.56 0.35
N MET A 129 4.89 2.62 0.12
CA MET A 129 4.06 2.77 -1.08
C MET A 129 4.90 2.77 -2.36
N LEU A 130 6.02 3.51 -2.38
CA LEU A 130 6.97 3.49 -3.50
C LEU A 130 7.56 2.09 -3.72
N ALA A 131 7.97 1.40 -2.65
CA ALA A 131 8.48 0.03 -2.73
C ALA A 131 7.42 -0.97 -3.21
N HIS A 132 6.14 -0.67 -3.00
CA HIS A 132 5.02 -1.50 -3.43
C HIS A 132 4.57 -1.30 -4.87
N PHE A 133 5.28 -0.49 -5.67
CA PHE A 133 4.90 -0.16 -7.06
C PHE A 133 4.37 -1.38 -7.88
N PRO A 134 3.21 -1.25 -8.58
CA PRO A 134 2.67 -2.29 -9.43
C PRO A 134 3.63 -2.74 -10.53
N ARG A 135 3.86 -4.06 -10.66
CA ARG A 135 4.67 -4.64 -11.73
C ARG A 135 3.81 -5.51 -12.64
N ARG A 136 3.97 -5.32 -13.96
CA ARG A 136 3.24 -6.08 -14.99
C ARG A 136 3.58 -7.57 -14.96
N GLU A 137 4.81 -7.91 -14.61
CA GLU A 137 5.34 -9.27 -14.56
C GLU A 137 4.50 -10.21 -13.66
N HIS A 138 3.98 -9.71 -12.54
CA HIS A 138 3.16 -10.52 -11.63
C HIS A 138 1.81 -10.91 -12.25
N LEU A 139 1.25 -10.08 -13.13
CA LEU A 139 0.03 -10.43 -13.86
C LEU A 139 0.35 -11.42 -14.99
N LEU A 140 1.45 -11.23 -15.70
CA LEU A 140 1.88 -12.13 -16.78
C LEU A 140 2.21 -13.54 -16.26
N ALA A 141 2.84 -13.64 -15.09
CA ALA A 141 3.18 -14.92 -14.46
C ALA A 141 1.96 -15.82 -14.22
N THR A 142 0.77 -15.24 -14.01
CA THR A 142 -0.47 -16.03 -13.82
C THR A 142 -1.05 -16.58 -15.11
N VAL A 143 -0.71 -15.98 -16.26
CA VAL A 143 -1.31 -16.30 -17.57
C VAL A 143 -0.40 -17.25 -18.38
N PHE A 144 0.91 -17.10 -18.29
CA PHE A 144 1.86 -17.79 -19.18
C PHE A 144 2.61 -18.98 -18.56
N LYS A 145 2.33 -19.35 -17.30
CA LYS A 145 3.00 -20.48 -16.62
C LYS A 145 2.80 -21.83 -17.35
N ASN A 146 1.80 -21.95 -18.23
CA ASN A 146 1.43 -23.17 -18.96
C ASN A 146 2.01 -23.28 -20.39
N GLN A 147 2.95 -22.41 -20.80
CA GLN A 147 3.59 -22.48 -22.13
C GLN A 147 5.08 -22.87 -22.11
N ARG A 148 5.58 -23.41 -21.00
CA ARG A 148 6.91 -24.03 -20.92
C ARG A 148 6.77 -25.49 -20.56
#